data_AF-A0A967RAN9-F1
#
_entry.id   AF-A0A967RAN9-F1
#
_cell.length_a   1.000
_cell.length_b   1.000
_cell.length_c   1.000
_cell.angle_alpha   90.00
_cell.angle_beta   90.00
_cell.angle_gamma   90.00
#
_symmetry.space_group_name_H-M   'P 1'
#
loop_
_entity.id
_entity.type
_entity.pdbx_description
1 polymer ?
#
loop_
_entity_poly.entity_id
_entity_poly.type
_entity_poly.pdbx_seq_one_letter_code
_entity_poly.pdbx_strand_id
1 'polypeptide(L)'
;MGIAAAIVAVGTLLSRVLGLVRQVVFAWLLGAGSAGDEYFVAFLIPDFLNYLLAGAYMAITLIPILTRRFAAGDDEDAWRAFWAVARPLTIGSVALVVVAMPLVEPVLRLIEPGFTDEQVANAARLTRIVLPAQIFFILGQLLTAVQFARERFVIPTLGPIVYNIGIIAGGLIGALGNGE
;
A
#
# COMPACT_ATOMS: atom_id res chain seq x y z
N MET A 1 20.08 -9.65 17.98
CA MET A 1 18.63 -9.83 17.75
C MET A 1 17.74 -8.79 18.44
N GLY A 2 17.99 -8.40 19.70
CA GLY A 2 17.08 -7.48 20.43
C GLY A 2 16.89 -6.08 19.83
N ILE A 3 17.95 -5.45 19.31
CA ILE A 3 17.87 -4.07 18.78
C ILE A 3 17.05 -4.03 17.47
N ALA A 4 17.26 -4.98 16.55
CA ALA A 4 16.49 -5.05 15.30
C ALA A 4 15.00 -5.28 15.56
N ALA A 5 14.66 -6.18 16.47
CA ALA A 5 13.28 -6.42 16.89
C ALA A 5 12.65 -5.17 17.53
N ALA A 6 13.40 -4.45 18.37
CA ALA A 6 12.95 -3.20 18.98
C ALA A 6 12.69 -2.11 17.93
N ILE A 7 13.57 -1.96 16.93
CA ILE A 7 13.38 -0.99 15.82
C ILE A 7 12.10 -1.31 15.06
N VAL A 8 11.88 -2.56 14.68
CA VAL A 8 10.67 -2.98 13.96
C VAL A 8 9.43 -2.78 14.81
N ALA A 9 9.48 -3.13 16.09
CA ALA A 9 8.36 -2.96 17.01
C ALA A 9 7.99 -1.48 17.19
N VAL A 10 8.97 -0.62 17.47
CA VAL A 10 8.76 0.83 17.66
C VAL A 10 8.28 1.47 16.35
N GLY A 11 8.89 1.14 15.21
CA GLY A 11 8.46 1.66 13.91
C GLY A 11 7.03 1.24 13.56
N THR A 12 6.66 -0.01 13.86
CA THR A 12 5.30 -0.53 13.66
C THR A 12 4.30 0.18 14.57
N LEU A 13 4.62 0.35 15.85
CA LEU A 13 3.77 1.07 16.80
C LEU A 13 3.56 2.52 16.36
N LEU A 14 4.64 3.21 15.98
CA LEU A 14 4.57 4.58 15.49
C LEU A 14 3.72 4.68 14.23
N SER A 15 3.87 3.76 13.27
CA SER A 15 3.02 3.71 12.09
C SER A 15 1.56 3.47 12.43
N ARG A 16 1.24 2.64 13.44
CA ARG A 16 -0.14 2.42 13.89
C ARG A 16 -0.73 3.67 14.53
N VAL A 17 0.03 4.36 15.37
CA VAL A 17 -0.38 5.64 15.96
C VAL A 17 -0.64 6.69 14.88
N LEU A 18 0.26 6.84 13.91
CA LEU A 18 0.05 7.75 12.77
C LEU A 18 -1.15 7.35 11.92
N GLY A 19 -1.40 6.06 11.73
CA GLY A 19 -2.60 5.55 11.06
C GLY A 19 -3.89 5.93 11.79
N LEU A 20 -3.88 5.93 13.14
CA LEU A 20 -5.02 6.40 13.94
C LEU A 20 -5.20 7.92 13.80
N VAL A 21 -4.11 8.69 13.88
CA VAL A 21 -4.15 10.15 13.67
C VAL A 21 -4.73 10.47 12.29
N ARG A 22 -4.28 9.76 11.25
CA ARG A 22 -4.83 9.87 9.90
C ARG A 22 -6.34 9.67 9.88
N GLN A 23 -6.86 8.63 10.54
CA GLN A 23 -8.30 8.38 10.61
C GLN A 23 -9.06 9.52 11.31
N VAL A 24 -8.52 10.06 12.41
CA VAL A 24 -9.11 11.22 13.11
C VAL A 24 -9.13 12.46 12.22
N VAL A 25 -8.03 12.73 11.50
CA VAL A 25 -7.96 13.85 10.55
C VAL A 25 -9.00 13.69 9.44
N PHE A 26 -9.16 12.49 8.86
CA PHE A 26 -10.19 12.26 7.85
C PHE A 26 -11.60 12.43 8.40
N ALA A 27 -11.89 11.91 9.59
CA ALA A 27 -13.19 12.09 10.23
C ALA A 27 -13.51 13.56 10.48
N TRP A 28 -12.49 14.38 10.81
CA TRP A 28 -12.65 15.82 10.97
C TRP A 28 -12.84 16.56 9.63
N LEU A 29 -12.11 16.16 8.58
CA LEU A 29 -12.16 16.82 7.26
C LEU A 29 -13.40 16.48 6.44
N LEU A 30 -13.81 15.22 6.43
CA LEU A 30 -14.91 14.72 5.61
C LEU A 30 -16.24 14.67 6.38
N GLY A 31 -16.20 14.73 7.71
CA GLY A 31 -17.37 14.58 8.57
C GLY A 31 -18.00 13.19 8.49
N ALA A 32 -19.16 13.02 9.14
CA ALA A 32 -19.98 11.79 9.09
C ALA A 32 -20.97 11.83 7.91
N GLY A 33 -20.49 12.16 6.71
CA GLY A 33 -21.31 12.31 5.49
C GLY A 33 -20.87 11.39 4.34
N SER A 34 -21.62 11.41 3.24
CA SER A 34 -21.43 10.53 2.07
C SER A 34 -20.02 10.56 1.48
N ALA A 35 -19.33 11.70 1.55
CA ALA A 35 -17.96 11.85 1.06
C ALA A 35 -16.95 10.97 1.80
N GLY A 36 -17.19 10.68 3.09
CA GLY A 36 -16.37 9.75 3.87
C GLY A 36 -16.50 8.32 3.36
N ASP A 37 -17.73 7.86 3.15
CA ASP A 37 -18.02 6.52 2.67
C ASP A 37 -17.48 6.31 1.24
N GLU A 38 -17.68 7.29 0.35
CA GLU A 38 -17.13 7.30 -1.00
C GLU A 38 -15.59 7.19 -0.99
N TYR A 39 -14.93 7.89 -0.06
CA TYR A 39 -13.49 7.81 0.12
C TYR A 39 -13.05 6.42 0.60
N PHE A 40 -13.65 5.87 1.65
CA PHE A 40 -13.25 4.56 2.19
C PHE A 40 -13.45 3.45 1.17
N VAL A 41 -14.59 3.46 0.48
CA VAL A 41 -14.93 2.48 -0.56
C VAL A 41 -13.95 2.55 -1.73
N ALA A 42 -13.43 3.74 -2.04
CA ALA A 42 -12.43 3.90 -3.10
C ALA A 42 -11.11 3.15 -2.85
N PHE A 43 -10.79 2.80 -1.59
CA PHE A 43 -9.60 2.02 -1.25
C PHE A 43 -9.82 0.51 -1.25
N LEU A 44 -11.06 0.02 -1.29
CA LEU A 44 -11.35 -1.42 -1.20
C LEU A 44 -10.73 -2.21 -2.36
N ILE A 45 -10.92 -1.75 -3.60
CA ILE A 45 -10.35 -2.43 -4.77
C ILE A 45 -8.80 -2.38 -4.74
N PRO A 46 -8.15 -1.21 -4.55
CA PRO A 46 -6.70 -1.14 -4.42
C PRO A 46 -6.13 -2.01 -3.29
N ASP A 47 -6.75 -2.00 -2.12
CA ASP A 47 -6.27 -2.76 -0.95
C ASP A 47 -6.40 -4.26 -1.17
N PHE A 48 -7.51 -4.71 -1.77
CA PHE A 48 -7.70 -6.11 -2.14
C PHE A 48 -6.59 -6.60 -3.09
N LEU A 49 -6.24 -5.81 -4.10
CA LEU A 49 -5.12 -6.14 -5.01
C LEU A 49 -3.79 -6.23 -4.26
N ASN A 50 -3.55 -5.31 -3.32
CA ASN A 50 -2.34 -5.33 -2.51
C ASN A 50 -2.25 -6.61 -1.66
N TYR A 51 -3.34 -6.98 -0.99
CA TYR A 51 -3.38 -8.18 -0.14
C TYR A 51 -3.10 -9.46 -0.92
N LEU A 52 -3.66 -9.60 -2.13
CA LEU A 52 -3.45 -10.77 -2.97
C LEU A 52 -2.00 -10.89 -3.47
N LEU A 53 -1.38 -9.76 -3.85
CA LEU A 53 -0.12 -9.78 -4.58
C LEU A 53 1.10 -9.65 -3.66
N ALA A 54 0.98 -8.98 -2.53
CA ALA A 54 2.14 -8.36 -1.92
C ALA A 54 2.52 -8.95 -0.55
N GLY A 55 1.59 -8.99 0.40
CA GLY A 55 1.92 -9.26 1.81
C GLY A 55 2.33 -10.71 2.11
N ALA A 56 1.54 -11.69 1.66
CA ALA A 56 1.71 -13.08 2.09
C ALA A 56 2.85 -13.80 1.36
N TYR A 57 2.98 -13.58 0.05
CA TYR A 57 3.98 -14.27 -0.76
C TYR A 57 5.41 -13.84 -0.43
N MET A 58 5.67 -12.52 -0.30
CA MET A 58 7.02 -12.00 -0.10
C MET A 58 7.63 -12.40 1.24
N ALA A 59 6.85 -12.32 2.32
CA ALA A 59 7.34 -12.64 3.66
C ALA A 59 7.64 -14.13 3.85
N ILE A 60 6.85 -15.01 3.22
CA ILE A 60 6.95 -16.46 3.42
C ILE A 60 7.99 -17.08 2.49
N THR A 61 8.17 -16.55 1.28
CA THR A 61 8.99 -17.20 0.25
C THR A 61 10.21 -16.40 -0.16
N LEU A 62 10.06 -15.10 -0.44
CA LEU A 62 11.14 -14.31 -1.05
C LEU A 62 12.23 -13.96 -0.03
N ILE A 63 11.84 -13.51 1.18
CA ILE A 63 12.82 -13.12 2.21
C ILE A 63 13.76 -14.28 2.59
N PRO A 64 13.28 -15.51 2.90
CA PRO A 64 14.17 -16.61 3.25
C PRO A 64 15.13 -17.02 2.12
N ILE A 65 14.64 -17.03 0.87
CA ILE A 65 15.45 -17.36 -0.31
C ILE A 65 16.58 -16.34 -0.48
N LEU A 66 16.27 -15.05 -0.43
CA LEU A 66 17.26 -13.99 -0.58
C LEU A 66 18.24 -13.99 0.59
N THR A 67 17.77 -14.17 1.82
CA THR A 67 18.61 -14.22 3.02
C THR A 67 19.66 -15.32 2.91
N ARG A 68 19.24 -16.53 2.51
CA ARG A 68 20.15 -17.67 2.35
C ARG A 68 21.22 -17.41 1.28
N ARG A 69 20.86 -16.78 0.15
CA ARG A 69 21.79 -16.53 -0.96
C ARG A 69 22.75 -15.38 -0.68
N PHE A 70 22.26 -14.28 -0.11
CA PHE A 70 23.14 -13.19 0.33
C PHE A 70 24.10 -13.65 1.44
N ALA A 71 23.64 -14.48 2.39
CA ALA A 71 24.51 -15.04 3.43
C ALA A 71 25.59 -15.99 2.88
N ALA A 72 25.33 -16.64 1.74
CA ALA A 72 26.30 -17.49 1.06
C ALA A 72 27.30 -16.71 0.17
N GLY A 73 27.17 -15.38 0.07
CA GLY A 73 27.99 -14.54 -0.80
C GLY A 73 27.68 -14.67 -2.29
N ASP A 74 26.58 -15.34 -2.64
CA ASP A 74 26.13 -15.53 -4.02
C ASP A 74 25.14 -14.43 -4.42
N ASP A 75 25.65 -13.20 -4.51
CA ASP A 75 24.86 -12.02 -4.86
C ASP A 75 24.21 -12.17 -6.24
N GLU A 76 24.88 -12.83 -7.19
CA GLU A 76 24.35 -13.03 -8.55
C GLU A 76 23.12 -13.94 -8.53
N ASP A 77 23.18 -15.08 -7.84
CA ASP A 77 22.03 -15.98 -7.72
C ASP A 77 20.91 -15.36 -6.86
N ALA A 78 21.25 -14.54 -5.85
CA ALA A 78 20.26 -13.76 -5.10
C ALA A 78 19.48 -12.80 -6.03
N TRP A 79 20.18 -12.05 -6.88
CA TRP A 79 19.54 -11.15 -7.84
C TRP A 79 18.77 -11.89 -8.94
N ARG A 80 19.23 -13.07 -9.37
CA ARG A 80 18.47 -13.93 -10.29
C ARG A 80 17.14 -14.37 -9.69
N ALA A 81 17.13 -14.81 -8.42
CA ALA A 81 15.89 -15.14 -7.71
C ALA A 81 14.97 -13.92 -7.56
N PHE A 82 15.54 -12.77 -7.17
CA PHE A 82 14.78 -11.52 -7.06
C PHE A 82 14.08 -11.19 -8.38
N TRP A 83 14.80 -11.18 -9.50
CA TRP A 83 14.22 -10.82 -10.80
C TRP A 83 13.25 -11.86 -11.35
N ALA A 84 13.44 -13.15 -11.04
CA ALA A 84 12.49 -14.20 -11.39
C ALA A 84 11.11 -13.97 -10.76
N VAL A 85 11.05 -13.30 -9.60
CA VAL A 85 9.82 -12.94 -8.90
C VAL A 85 9.35 -11.53 -9.28
N ALA A 86 10.25 -10.55 -9.25
CA ALA A 86 9.92 -9.13 -9.43
C ALA A 86 9.35 -8.83 -10.81
N ARG A 87 9.88 -9.45 -11.89
CA ARG A 87 9.41 -9.22 -13.26
C ARG A 87 7.96 -9.66 -13.46
N PRO A 88 7.58 -10.94 -13.24
CA PRO A 88 6.20 -11.38 -13.45
C PRO A 88 5.23 -10.67 -12.49
N LEU A 89 5.62 -10.40 -11.24
CA LEU A 89 4.77 -9.63 -10.32
C LEU A 89 4.54 -8.22 -10.81
N THR A 90 5.58 -7.51 -11.27
CA THR A 90 5.43 -6.14 -11.76
C THR A 90 4.55 -6.11 -13.01
N ILE A 91 4.81 -6.99 -13.98
CA ILE A 91 4.04 -7.09 -15.22
C ILE A 91 2.59 -7.47 -14.92
N GLY A 92 2.37 -8.47 -14.06
CA GLY A 92 1.05 -8.91 -13.63
C GLY A 92 0.28 -7.83 -12.90
N SER A 93 0.95 -7.04 -12.05
CA SER A 93 0.34 -5.91 -11.34
C SER A 93 -0.09 -4.81 -12.30
N VAL A 94 0.76 -4.46 -13.27
CA VAL A 94 0.42 -3.47 -14.31
C VAL A 94 -0.76 -3.95 -15.14
N ALA A 95 -0.72 -5.19 -15.62
CA ALA A 95 -1.82 -5.79 -16.39
C ALA A 95 -3.13 -5.79 -15.59
N LEU A 96 -3.07 -6.18 -14.32
CA LEU A 96 -4.23 -6.22 -13.44
C LEU A 96 -4.81 -4.83 -13.19
N VAL A 97 -3.98 -3.81 -12.97
CA VAL A 97 -4.44 -2.42 -12.83
C VAL A 97 -5.13 -1.94 -14.11
N VAL A 98 -4.56 -2.21 -15.29
CA VAL A 98 -5.14 -1.83 -16.58
C VAL A 98 -6.50 -2.51 -16.80
N VAL A 99 -6.62 -3.80 -16.48
CA VAL A 99 -7.89 -4.54 -16.58
C VAL A 99 -8.91 -4.08 -15.54
N ALA A 100 -8.46 -3.72 -14.34
CA ALA A 100 -9.34 -3.28 -13.26
C ALA A 100 -9.93 -1.88 -13.51
N MET A 101 -9.22 -0.97 -14.20
CA MET A 101 -9.70 0.40 -14.46
C MET A 101 -11.12 0.51 -15.07
N PRO A 102 -11.49 -0.24 -16.12
CA PRO A 102 -12.85 -0.23 -16.66
C PRO A 102 -13.86 -0.95 -15.76
N LEU A 103 -13.40 -1.89 -14.91
CA LEU A 103 -14.26 -2.69 -14.04
C LEU A 103 -14.56 -2.02 -12.68
N VAL A 104 -13.96 -0.86 -12.39
CA VAL A 104 -14.14 -0.16 -11.10
C VAL A 104 -15.61 0.07 -10.79
N GLU A 105 -16.37 0.72 -11.67
CA GLU A 105 -17.78 1.06 -11.42
C GLU A 105 -18.68 -0.17 -11.19
N PRO A 106 -18.69 -1.20 -12.06
CA PRO A 106 -19.53 -2.37 -11.82
C PRO A 106 -19.13 -3.14 -10.56
N VAL A 107 -17.84 -3.17 -10.20
CA VAL A 107 -17.38 -3.78 -8.96
C VAL A 107 -17.84 -2.97 -7.75
N LEU A 108 -17.76 -1.63 -7.79
CA LEU A 108 -18.23 -0.78 -6.70
C LEU A 108 -19.74 -0.91 -6.47
N ARG A 109 -20.55 -1.02 -7.53
CA ARG A 109 -22.00 -1.28 -7.42
C ARG A 109 -22.32 -2.62 -6.75
N LEU A 110 -21.43 -3.61 -6.89
CA LEU A 110 -21.57 -4.90 -6.24
C LEU A 110 -21.14 -4.85 -4.76
N ILE A 111 -20.08 -4.10 -4.46
CA ILE A 111 -19.56 -3.93 -3.10
C ILE A 111 -20.51 -3.09 -2.25
N GLU A 112 -21.00 -1.97 -2.79
CA GLU A 112 -21.93 -1.06 -2.11
C GLU A 112 -23.20 -0.83 -2.96
N PRO A 113 -24.19 -1.75 -2.90
CA PRO A 113 -25.44 -1.61 -3.66
C PRO A 113 -26.31 -0.42 -3.24
N GLY A 114 -26.05 0.16 -2.07
CA GLY A 114 -26.79 1.30 -1.52
C GLY A 114 -26.36 2.67 -2.06
N PHE A 115 -25.27 2.74 -2.83
CA PHE A 115 -24.77 4.01 -3.37
C PHE A 115 -25.64 4.50 -4.53
N THR A 116 -25.89 5.81 -4.57
CA THR A 116 -26.48 6.47 -5.74
C THR A 116 -25.50 6.45 -6.92
N ASP A 117 -26.01 6.69 -8.13
CA ASP A 117 -25.14 6.76 -9.33
C ASP A 117 -24.03 7.82 -9.20
N GLU A 118 -24.31 8.94 -8.52
CA GLU A 118 -23.32 10.00 -8.25
C GLU A 118 -22.24 9.53 -7.28
N GLN A 119 -22.62 8.87 -6.19
CA GLN A 119 -21.68 8.32 -5.20
C GLN A 119 -20.77 7.26 -5.82
N VAL A 120 -21.32 6.37 -6.66
CA VAL A 120 -20.52 5.39 -7.40
C VAL A 120 -19.56 6.08 -8.36
N ALA A 121 -19.99 7.12 -9.07
CA ALA A 121 -19.11 7.85 -9.99
C ALA A 121 -17.95 8.54 -9.26
N ASN A 122 -18.23 9.17 -8.11
CA ASN A 122 -17.22 9.80 -7.26
C ASN A 122 -16.22 8.78 -6.70
N ALA A 123 -16.72 7.71 -6.07
CA ALA A 123 -15.89 6.64 -5.55
C ALA A 123 -15.06 6.00 -6.67
N ALA A 124 -15.63 5.77 -7.86
CA ALA A 124 -14.91 5.23 -9.00
C ALA A 124 -13.79 6.15 -9.49
N ARG A 125 -14.03 7.47 -9.52
CA ARG A 125 -12.99 8.46 -9.84
C ARG A 125 -11.85 8.40 -8.83
N LEU A 126 -12.14 8.36 -7.54
CA LEU A 126 -11.13 8.23 -6.49
C LEU A 126 -10.35 6.91 -6.61
N THR A 127 -11.04 5.80 -6.81
CA THR A 127 -10.41 4.48 -7.01
C THR A 127 -9.44 4.52 -8.17
N ARG A 128 -9.83 5.09 -9.33
CA ARG A 128 -8.97 5.18 -10.52
C ARG A 128 -7.70 6.01 -10.29
N ILE A 129 -7.74 6.97 -9.36
CA ILE A 129 -6.57 7.76 -8.95
C ILE A 129 -5.64 6.92 -8.07
N VAL A 130 -6.20 6.15 -7.13
CA VAL A 130 -5.42 5.36 -6.16
C VAL A 130 -4.87 4.06 -6.77
N LEU A 131 -5.59 3.44 -7.70
CA LEU A 131 -5.29 2.11 -8.25
C LEU A 131 -3.86 2.00 -8.83
N PRO A 132 -3.33 2.96 -9.61
CA PRO A 132 -1.95 2.91 -10.09
C PRO A 132 -0.89 2.93 -8.98
N ALA A 133 -1.21 3.51 -7.82
CA ALA A 133 -0.29 3.53 -6.68
C ALA A 133 0.06 2.10 -6.20
N GLN A 134 -0.80 1.11 -6.45
CA GLN A 134 -0.58 -0.27 -6.04
C GLN A 134 0.65 -0.92 -6.68
N ILE A 135 1.00 -0.51 -7.91
CA ILE A 135 2.24 -0.97 -8.57
C ILE A 135 3.45 -0.54 -7.73
N PHE A 136 3.46 0.69 -7.24
CA PHE A 136 4.54 1.22 -6.41
C PHE A 136 4.58 0.57 -5.03
N PHE A 137 3.42 0.24 -4.45
CA PHE A 137 3.40 -0.50 -3.19
C PHE A 137 4.01 -1.90 -3.32
N ILE A 138 3.71 -2.61 -4.41
CA ILE A 138 4.27 -3.95 -4.66
C ILE A 138 5.78 -3.87 -4.87
N LEU A 139 6.25 -2.91 -5.67
CA LEU A 139 7.69 -2.66 -5.85
C LEU A 139 8.37 -2.28 -4.53
N GLY A 140 7.75 -1.41 -3.72
CA GLY A 140 8.25 -1.02 -2.40
C GLY A 140 8.38 -2.21 -1.45
N GLN A 141 7.44 -3.15 -1.50
CA GLN A 141 7.49 -4.38 -0.71
C GLN A 141 8.59 -5.33 -1.20
N LEU A 142 8.81 -5.45 -2.52
CA LEU A 142 9.93 -6.21 -3.08
C LEU A 142 11.28 -5.66 -2.61
N LEU A 143 11.44 -4.34 -2.64
CA LEU A 143 12.66 -3.67 -2.15
C LEU A 143 12.80 -3.86 -0.63
N THR A 144 11.70 -3.78 0.11
CA THR A 144 11.66 -4.05 1.56
C THR A 144 12.14 -5.48 1.86
N ALA A 145 11.71 -6.47 1.09
CA ALA A 145 12.16 -7.85 1.25
C ALA A 145 13.68 -8.00 1.07
N VAL A 146 14.27 -7.28 0.10
CA VAL A 146 15.72 -7.24 -0.10
C VAL A 146 16.43 -6.61 1.10
N GLN A 147 15.89 -5.51 1.65
CA GLN A 147 16.48 -4.87 2.83
C GLN A 147 16.43 -5.77 4.06
N PHE A 148 15.31 -6.46 4.30
CA PHE A 148 15.22 -7.44 5.38
C PHE A 148 16.18 -8.62 5.19
N ALA A 149 16.32 -9.12 3.97
CA ALA A 149 17.28 -10.18 3.65
C ALA A 149 18.75 -9.76 3.86
N ARG A 150 19.03 -8.45 3.83
CA ARG A 150 20.35 -7.85 4.11
C ARG A 150 20.47 -7.30 5.53
N GLU A 151 19.56 -7.66 6.43
CA GLU A 151 19.54 -7.22 7.83
C GLU A 151 19.44 -5.69 8.03
N ARG A 152 18.90 -4.97 7.04
CA ARG A 152 18.68 -3.52 7.08
C ARG A 152 17.23 -3.22 7.46
N PHE A 153 16.94 -3.21 8.76
CA PHE A 153 15.56 -3.10 9.26
C PHE A 153 15.01 -1.66 9.35
N VAL A 154 15.88 -0.66 9.45
CA VAL A 154 15.48 0.75 9.60
C VAL A 154 14.79 1.28 8.33
N ILE A 155 15.36 1.00 7.16
CA ILE A 155 14.82 1.54 5.89
C ILE A 155 13.38 1.04 5.62
N PRO A 156 13.09 -0.27 5.71
CA PRO A 156 11.72 -0.79 5.59
C PRO A 156 10.71 -0.21 6.56
N THR A 157 11.12 0.03 7.81
CA THR A 157 10.21 0.47 8.88
C THR A 157 9.78 1.93 8.73
N LEU A 158 10.56 2.73 7.99
CA LEU A 158 10.22 4.12 7.68
C LEU A 158 9.14 4.26 6.59
N GLY A 159 8.99 3.28 5.70
CA GLY A 159 8.04 3.37 4.57
C GLY A 159 6.60 3.70 5.00
N PRO A 160 6.00 2.92 5.91
CA PRO A 160 4.65 3.20 6.42
C PRO A 160 4.54 4.54 7.17
N ILE A 161 5.61 4.97 7.86
CA ILE A 161 5.65 6.25 8.57
C ILE A 161 5.56 7.41 7.58
N VAL A 162 6.41 7.40 6.54
CA VAL A 162 6.41 8.41 5.47
C VAL A 162 5.07 8.45 4.75
N TYR A 163 4.48 7.28 4.48
CA TYR A 163 3.17 7.19 3.85
C TYR A 163 2.06 7.86 4.68
N ASN A 164 1.99 7.57 5.98
CA ASN A 164 0.98 8.18 6.85
C ASN A 164 1.20 9.70 6.99
N ILE A 165 2.44 10.15 7.13
CA ILE A 165 2.77 11.58 7.20
C ILE A 165 2.35 12.29 5.91
N GLY A 166 2.62 11.70 4.75
CA GLY A 166 2.24 12.26 3.45
C GLY A 166 0.73 12.45 3.32
N ILE A 167 -0.06 11.48 3.77
CA ILE A 167 -1.53 11.60 3.75
C ILE A 167 -2.01 12.68 4.71
N ILE A 168 -1.48 12.73 5.93
CA ILE A 168 -1.86 13.75 6.93
C ILE A 168 -1.52 15.14 6.40
N ALA A 169 -0.30 15.35 5.91
CA ALA A 169 0.15 16.62 5.35
C ALA A 169 -0.68 17.03 4.13
N GLY A 170 -0.93 16.11 3.20
CA GLY A 170 -1.75 16.37 2.01
C GLY A 170 -3.20 16.72 2.37
N GLY A 171 -3.80 16.02 3.32
CA GLY A 171 -5.14 16.32 3.82
C GLY A 171 -5.23 17.69 4.48
N LEU A 172 -4.26 18.04 5.34
CA LEU A 172 -4.22 19.36 5.99
C LEU A 172 -4.00 20.50 5.00
N ILE A 173 -3.09 20.35 4.04
CA ILE A 173 -2.85 21.37 3.00
C ILE A 173 -4.09 21.54 2.12
N GLY A 174 -4.72 20.44 1.70
CA GLY A 174 -5.96 20.48 0.92
C GLY A 174 -7.11 21.14 1.68
N ALA A 175 -7.20 20.93 2.99
CA ALA A 175 -8.20 21.57 3.84
C ALA A 175 -7.98 23.08 3.96
N LEU A 176 -6.72 23.50 4.12
CA LEU A 176 -6.36 24.92 4.20
C LEU A 176 -6.51 25.64 2.85
N GLY A 177 -6.38 24.92 1.73
CA GLY A 177 -6.54 25.47 0.38
C GLY A 177 -7.99 25.56 -0.13
N ASN A 178 -8.92 24.79 0.45
CA ASN A 178 -10.37 24.87 0.14
C ASN A 178 -11.13 25.78 1.12
N GLY A 179 -10.42 26.54 1.95
CA GLY A 179 -10.97 27.50 2.91
C GLY A 179 -11.19 28.92 2.36
N GLU A 180 -11.41 29.05 1.04
CA GLU A 180 -12.02 30.24 0.41
C GLU A 180 -13.48 29.94 0.02
#